data_AF-A0A946MCY3-F1
#
_entry.id   AF-A0A946MCY3-F1
#
_cell.length_a   1.000
_cell.length_b   1.000
_cell.length_c   1.000
_cell.angle_alpha   90.00
_cell.angle_beta   90.00
_cell.angle_gamma   90.00
#
_symmetry.space_group_name_H-M   'P 1'
#
loop_
_entity.id
_entity.type
_entity.pdbx_description
1 polymer ?
#
loop_
_entity_poly.entity_id
_entity_poly.type
_entity_poly.pdbx_seq_one_letter_code
_entity_poly.pdbx_strand_id
1 'polypeptide(L)'
;VLTDQPLAVDDRIEVDVNSDFNTLLVLQNDLESSAPPNTIVGVTNGDSGAIIQIAPGGTHVLYKPALGDIDGDTFEYTIQDGAGTQAVGTVTIVHLQPSESYPDLFAVDDYAVVVGDATATVFTDIDVAANDHSGQADPVVVLAVIDGPANGTAVIQDGNIRYTPDAGFFGLDKLTYTITNALGVDTHKGNVAIQVTADGINSTDDDISYIVQAFNPTSGAWVDSIDIEIGETLTVQVSVEDGRSVPASEAGIFAAYLDLVYGRDNLQIITDSLNFGVSFPNGQSGVLSVPGLVDEAGAFQDLAVVNGGGPLAVFTVEFKGLNPGVTTVQADPADVSSDSPVPNTSPLHDTLTINPAAAVAHNDINFKTLTVGVTNGSPEGELDINQDGAVTPLDALNIINNLNANGSRGLAEGEELSYDNRLDVNRDAYITPLDALSIINYLNNRSAVAGGMAEGEFTPTAPTQAAQNTPSDSTDIVVADAPAAAGVDEWMRVRENEIGLSMFVGGNHDSVESSEIEELELAINDMADDVFGEWL
;
A
#
# COMPACT_ATOMS: atom_id res chain seq x y z
N VAL A 1 -14.35 -25.85 -40.96
CA VAL A 1 -14.91 -24.79 -41.82
C VAL A 1 -14.82 -23.53 -40.99
N LEU A 2 -13.83 -22.67 -41.26
CA LEU A 2 -13.77 -21.37 -40.60
C LEU A 2 -15.00 -20.59 -41.09
N THR A 3 -15.79 -20.10 -40.15
CA THR A 3 -17.00 -19.31 -40.44
C THR A 3 -16.57 -18.03 -41.15
N ASP A 4 -17.19 -17.74 -42.30
CA ASP A 4 -16.89 -16.59 -43.17
C ASP A 4 -17.45 -15.26 -42.62
N GLN A 5 -17.42 -15.11 -41.30
CA GLN A 5 -18.07 -14.01 -40.56
C GLN A 5 -17.14 -13.59 -39.42
N PRO A 6 -17.16 -12.30 -39.04
CA PRO A 6 -16.46 -11.87 -37.83
C PRO A 6 -17.04 -12.60 -36.61
N LEU A 7 -16.21 -12.85 -35.60
CA LEU A 7 -16.66 -13.36 -34.31
C LEU A 7 -16.28 -12.33 -33.25
N ALA A 8 -17.31 -11.74 -32.64
CA ALA A 8 -17.14 -10.92 -31.44
C ALA A 8 -17.06 -11.86 -30.23
N VAL A 9 -16.04 -11.71 -29.41
CA VAL A 9 -15.81 -12.50 -28.20
C VAL A 9 -16.12 -11.62 -27.00
N ASP A 10 -16.85 -12.17 -26.03
CA ASP A 10 -17.21 -11.41 -24.83
C ASP A 10 -15.97 -10.91 -24.08
N ASP A 11 -16.05 -9.67 -23.61
CA ASP A 11 -15.01 -8.96 -22.90
C ASP A 11 -15.34 -8.86 -21.42
N ARG A 12 -14.32 -9.03 -20.58
CA ARG A 12 -14.38 -8.66 -19.17
C ARG A 12 -13.31 -7.62 -18.93
N ILE A 13 -13.72 -6.41 -18.59
CA ILE A 13 -12.80 -5.27 -18.44
C ILE A 13 -12.98 -4.65 -17.06
N GLU A 14 -11.85 -4.33 -16.47
CA GLU A 14 -11.74 -3.68 -15.17
C GLU A 14 -11.67 -2.16 -15.35
N VAL A 15 -12.51 -1.42 -14.62
CA VAL A 15 -12.59 0.04 -14.69
C VAL A 15 -12.73 0.62 -13.29
N ASP A 16 -12.01 1.69 -12.96
CA ASP A 16 -12.13 2.35 -11.66
C ASP A 16 -13.48 3.07 -11.51
N VAL A 17 -14.08 2.99 -10.32
CA VAL A 17 -15.30 3.77 -9.98
C VAL A 17 -15.06 5.26 -10.14
N ASN A 18 -16.08 6.00 -10.58
CA ASN A 18 -16.05 7.47 -10.77
C ASN A 18 -14.96 8.01 -11.73
N SER A 19 -14.26 7.13 -12.45
CA SER A 19 -13.22 7.54 -13.39
C SER A 19 -13.77 8.37 -14.55
N ASP A 20 -12.88 9.12 -15.20
CA ASP A 20 -13.18 9.79 -16.47
C ASP A 20 -13.25 8.77 -17.63
N PHE A 21 -13.23 9.21 -18.88
CA PHE A 21 -13.35 8.28 -20.02
C PHE A 21 -12.18 7.28 -20.09
N ASN A 22 -12.53 6.00 -20.02
CA ASN A 22 -11.65 4.86 -20.20
C ASN A 22 -11.67 4.38 -21.66
N THR A 23 -10.54 3.86 -22.12
CA THR A 23 -10.39 3.27 -23.45
C THR A 23 -10.54 1.75 -23.38
N LEU A 24 -11.62 1.22 -23.95
CA LEU A 24 -11.90 -0.23 -23.97
C LEU A 24 -11.51 -0.82 -25.32
N LEU A 25 -10.50 -1.69 -25.33
CA LEU A 25 -9.94 -2.32 -26.54
C LEU A 25 -10.63 -3.66 -26.86
N VAL A 26 -11.95 -3.63 -27.03
CA VAL A 26 -12.83 -4.80 -27.23
C VAL A 26 -12.53 -5.62 -28.50
N LEU A 27 -11.77 -5.08 -29.46
CA LEU A 27 -11.41 -5.82 -30.68
C LEU A 27 -10.22 -6.78 -30.49
N GLN A 28 -9.56 -6.80 -29.32
CA GLN A 28 -8.29 -7.54 -29.14
C GLN A 28 -8.48 -9.06 -29.08
N ASN A 29 -9.59 -9.52 -28.53
CA ASN A 29 -9.96 -10.94 -28.39
C ASN A 29 -10.86 -11.43 -29.55
N ASP A 30 -11.32 -10.52 -30.42
CA ASP A 30 -12.17 -10.81 -31.57
C ASP A 30 -11.43 -11.55 -32.69
N LEU A 31 -12.17 -12.39 -33.41
CA LEU A 31 -11.65 -13.04 -34.61
C LEU A 31 -12.02 -12.25 -35.87
N GLU A 32 -10.97 -11.85 -36.61
CA GLU A 32 -11.12 -11.24 -37.93
C GLU A 32 -11.79 -12.20 -38.92
N SER A 33 -12.63 -11.62 -39.78
CA SER A 33 -13.23 -12.36 -40.89
C SER A 33 -12.26 -12.49 -42.07
N SER A 34 -12.71 -13.12 -43.16
CA SER A 34 -11.94 -13.17 -44.42
C SER A 34 -11.84 -11.81 -45.13
N ALA A 35 -12.59 -10.79 -44.65
CA ALA A 35 -12.68 -9.44 -45.20
C ALA A 35 -12.37 -8.35 -44.16
N PRO A 36 -11.13 -8.24 -43.64
CA PRO A 36 -10.76 -7.23 -42.63
C PRO A 36 -10.82 -5.78 -43.17
N PRO A 37 -10.86 -4.76 -42.29
CA PRO A 37 -10.83 -4.86 -40.83
C PRO A 37 -12.21 -4.98 -40.19
N ASN A 38 -12.27 -5.60 -39.01
CA ASN A 38 -13.40 -5.43 -38.10
C ASN A 38 -13.40 -4.01 -37.52
N THR A 39 -14.57 -3.38 -37.50
CA THR A 39 -14.78 -2.05 -36.91
C THR A 39 -16.04 -2.04 -36.04
N ILE A 40 -16.00 -1.30 -34.93
CA ILE A 40 -17.14 -1.16 -34.03
C ILE A 40 -18.14 -0.20 -34.68
N VAL A 41 -19.36 -0.69 -34.92
CA VAL A 41 -20.45 0.06 -35.59
C VAL A 41 -21.65 0.32 -34.68
N GLY A 42 -21.73 -0.33 -33.52
CA GLY A 42 -22.82 -0.18 -32.58
C GLY A 42 -22.41 -0.51 -31.14
N VAL A 43 -23.05 0.18 -30.19
CA VAL A 43 -23.01 -0.12 -28.75
C VAL A 43 -24.41 0.12 -28.17
N THR A 44 -24.82 -0.69 -27.21
CA THR A 44 -26.03 -0.41 -26.42
C THR A 44 -25.72 0.54 -25.26
N ASN A 45 -26.76 1.07 -24.62
CA ASN A 45 -26.58 1.69 -23.31
C ASN A 45 -26.35 0.58 -22.29
N GLY A 46 -25.50 0.83 -21.29
CA GLY A 46 -25.37 -0.01 -20.11
C GLY A 46 -26.56 0.15 -19.16
N ASP A 47 -26.63 -0.74 -18.17
CA ASP A 47 -27.73 -0.84 -17.19
C ASP A 47 -27.62 0.23 -16.08
N SER A 48 -26.46 0.86 -15.92
CA SER A 48 -26.13 1.72 -14.77
C SER A 48 -26.03 3.23 -15.06
N GLY A 49 -26.38 3.68 -16.26
CA GLY A 49 -26.38 5.12 -16.61
C GLY A 49 -25.01 5.69 -17.00
N ALA A 50 -24.05 4.82 -17.32
CA ALA A 50 -22.75 5.17 -17.88
C ALA A 50 -22.85 5.89 -19.24
N ILE A 51 -21.82 6.66 -19.60
CA ILE A 51 -21.70 7.27 -20.93
C ILE A 51 -20.81 6.37 -21.79
N ILE A 52 -21.39 5.80 -22.85
CA ILE A 52 -20.70 4.88 -23.78
C ILE A 52 -20.65 5.51 -25.17
N GLN A 53 -19.45 5.58 -25.77
CA GLN A 53 -19.23 6.19 -27.07
C GLN A 53 -18.30 5.33 -27.92
N ILE A 54 -18.53 5.31 -29.24
CA ILE A 54 -17.61 4.67 -30.18
C ILE A 54 -16.56 5.71 -30.61
N ALA A 55 -15.28 5.36 -30.50
CA ALA A 55 -14.21 6.24 -30.92
C ALA A 55 -14.22 6.48 -32.44
N PRO A 56 -13.73 7.64 -32.92
CA PRO A 56 -13.64 7.91 -34.35
C PRO A 56 -12.95 6.78 -35.12
N GLY A 57 -13.61 6.29 -36.17
CA GLY A 57 -13.12 5.17 -36.98
C GLY A 57 -13.42 3.78 -36.43
N GLY A 58 -14.18 3.65 -35.34
CA GLY A 58 -14.65 2.35 -34.83
C GLY A 58 -13.55 1.46 -34.27
N THR A 59 -12.49 2.06 -33.71
CA THR A 59 -11.28 1.33 -33.26
C THR A 59 -11.34 0.87 -31.80
N HIS A 60 -12.14 1.52 -30.97
CA HIS A 60 -12.33 1.19 -29.55
C HIS A 60 -13.62 1.83 -29.02
N VAL A 61 -14.04 1.42 -27.83
CA VAL A 61 -15.14 2.06 -27.08
C VAL A 61 -14.54 3.00 -26.03
N LEU A 62 -15.15 4.18 -25.87
CA LEU A 62 -14.90 5.09 -24.76
C LEU A 62 -16.04 4.92 -23.75
N TYR A 63 -15.67 4.58 -22.51
CA TYR A 63 -16.61 4.29 -21.43
C TYR A 63 -16.33 5.21 -20.24
N LYS A 64 -17.34 5.94 -19.78
CA LYS A 64 -17.29 6.70 -18.53
C LYS A 64 -18.36 6.17 -17.57
N PRO A 65 -17.99 5.61 -16.41
CA PRO A 65 -18.96 5.07 -15.46
C PRO A 65 -19.91 6.14 -14.93
N ALA A 66 -21.09 5.73 -14.49
CA ALA A 66 -21.98 6.63 -13.76
C ALA A 66 -21.37 6.97 -12.40
N LEU A 67 -21.60 8.20 -11.94
CA LEU A 67 -21.10 8.64 -10.64
C LEU A 67 -21.77 7.83 -9.52
N GLY A 68 -20.98 7.16 -8.69
CA GLY A 68 -21.42 6.35 -7.56
C GLY A 68 -21.85 4.92 -7.92
N ASP A 69 -21.63 4.46 -9.16
CA ASP A 69 -21.94 3.08 -9.54
C ASP A 69 -20.82 2.12 -9.08
N ILE A 70 -21.20 1.10 -8.32
CA ILE A 70 -20.32 0.09 -7.72
C ILE A 70 -20.64 -1.33 -8.16
N ASP A 71 -21.80 -1.55 -8.79
CA ASP A 71 -22.31 -2.90 -9.07
C ASP A 71 -21.76 -3.48 -10.40
N GLY A 72 -21.04 -2.66 -11.17
CA GLY A 72 -20.57 -3.02 -12.51
C GLY A 72 -21.53 -2.54 -13.58
N ASP A 73 -21.16 -2.76 -14.84
CA ASP A 73 -22.04 -2.46 -15.97
C ASP A 73 -21.94 -3.57 -17.00
N THR A 74 -22.98 -3.76 -17.81
CA THR A 74 -22.98 -4.73 -18.91
C THR A 74 -23.64 -4.09 -20.13
N PHE A 75 -22.96 -4.16 -21.27
CA PHE A 75 -23.50 -3.66 -22.53
C PHE A 75 -23.01 -4.50 -23.72
N GLU A 76 -23.73 -4.46 -24.83
CA GLU A 76 -23.36 -5.15 -26.06
C GLU A 76 -22.64 -4.19 -27.03
N TYR A 77 -21.66 -4.71 -27.76
CA TYR A 77 -21.04 -4.03 -28.90
C TYR A 77 -21.21 -4.84 -30.18
N THR A 78 -21.31 -4.14 -31.31
CA THR A 78 -21.45 -4.74 -32.64
C THR A 78 -20.24 -4.41 -33.49
N ILE A 79 -19.55 -5.44 -33.98
CA ILE A 79 -18.46 -5.31 -34.95
C ILE A 79 -18.98 -5.58 -36.35
N GLN A 80 -18.40 -4.92 -37.35
CA GLN A 80 -18.67 -5.12 -38.76
C GLN A 80 -17.36 -5.28 -39.54
N ASP A 81 -17.30 -6.30 -40.39
CA ASP A 81 -16.20 -6.50 -41.31
C ASP A 81 -16.27 -5.62 -42.57
N GLY A 82 -15.24 -5.66 -43.40
CA GLY A 82 -15.16 -4.91 -44.66
C GLY A 82 -16.17 -5.36 -45.73
N ALA A 83 -16.82 -6.52 -45.56
CA ALA A 83 -17.89 -6.99 -46.43
C ALA A 83 -19.30 -6.58 -45.94
N GLY A 84 -19.41 -6.04 -44.73
CA GLY A 84 -20.66 -5.59 -44.12
C GLY A 84 -21.33 -6.62 -43.21
N THR A 85 -20.68 -7.74 -42.91
CA THR A 85 -21.19 -8.76 -41.98
C THR A 85 -20.96 -8.31 -40.56
N GLN A 86 -21.93 -8.57 -39.66
CA GLN A 86 -21.88 -8.13 -38.27
C GLN A 86 -21.86 -9.29 -37.28
N ALA A 87 -21.22 -9.07 -36.14
CA ALA A 87 -21.27 -9.93 -34.96
C ALA A 87 -21.44 -9.07 -33.69
N VAL A 88 -22.01 -9.67 -32.65
CA VAL A 88 -22.29 -9.01 -31.37
C VAL A 88 -21.54 -9.73 -30.26
N GLY A 89 -20.86 -8.95 -29.41
CA GLY A 89 -20.21 -9.41 -28.19
C GLY A 89 -20.71 -8.61 -27.00
N THR A 90 -20.53 -9.16 -25.80
CA THR A 90 -20.92 -8.53 -24.55
C THR A 90 -19.68 -8.01 -23.83
N VAL A 91 -19.72 -6.78 -23.33
CA VAL A 91 -18.74 -6.26 -22.39
C VAL A 91 -19.32 -6.33 -20.99
N THR A 92 -18.63 -7.03 -20.10
CA THR A 92 -18.87 -7.00 -18.65
C THR A 92 -17.82 -6.08 -18.01
N ILE A 93 -18.28 -4.95 -17.47
CA ILE A 93 -17.45 -4.06 -16.66
C ILE A 93 -17.49 -4.55 -15.22
N VAL A 94 -16.30 -4.83 -14.71
CA VAL A 94 -16.05 -5.04 -13.29
C VAL A 94 -15.47 -3.75 -12.78
N HIS A 95 -16.12 -3.14 -11.79
CA HIS A 95 -15.46 -2.04 -11.13
C HIS A 95 -14.29 -2.59 -10.32
N LEU A 96 -13.08 -2.14 -10.66
CA LEU A 96 -12.01 -2.18 -9.69
C LEU A 96 -12.38 -1.18 -8.62
N GLN A 97 -12.63 -1.69 -7.43
CA GLN A 97 -12.33 -0.88 -6.27
C GLN A 97 -10.81 -0.69 -6.33
N PRO A 98 -10.28 0.55 -6.31
CA PRO A 98 -8.95 0.70 -5.76
C PRO A 98 -8.98 -0.04 -4.41
N SER A 99 -8.05 -0.98 -4.19
CA SER A 99 -7.73 -1.29 -2.81
C SER A 99 -7.34 0.05 -2.20
N GLU A 100 -8.19 0.55 -1.27
CA GLU A 100 -8.23 1.90 -0.68
C GLU A 100 -9.31 2.84 -1.28
N SER A 101 -10.58 2.48 -1.09
CA SER A 101 -11.62 3.49 -0.86
C SER A 101 -11.72 3.75 0.64
N TYR A 102 -11.24 4.89 1.15
CA TYR A 102 -11.67 5.40 2.47
C TYR A 102 -12.66 6.55 2.34
N PRO A 103 -13.73 6.59 3.18
CA PRO A 103 -14.96 7.29 2.84
C PRO A 103 -14.97 8.78 3.22
N ASP A 104 -14.24 9.22 4.25
CA ASP A 104 -14.61 10.48 4.91
C ASP A 104 -13.45 11.47 5.10
N LEU A 105 -13.81 12.74 4.96
CA LEU A 105 -13.10 13.94 5.41
C LEU A 105 -12.90 13.89 6.94
N PHE A 106 -11.70 14.23 7.41
CA PHE A 106 -11.39 14.28 8.85
C PHE A 106 -10.56 15.51 9.17
N ALA A 107 -10.94 16.23 10.23
CA ALA A 107 -10.23 17.42 10.69
C ALA A 107 -9.22 17.02 11.75
N VAL A 108 -7.99 17.47 11.60
CA VAL A 108 -6.93 17.31 12.59
C VAL A 108 -6.90 18.60 13.41
N ASP A 109 -6.90 18.47 14.72
CA ASP A 109 -6.94 19.62 15.61
C ASP A 109 -5.73 20.54 15.40
N ASP A 110 -5.95 21.83 15.58
CA ASP A 110 -4.96 22.85 15.35
C ASP A 110 -4.50 23.52 16.63
N TYR A 111 -3.33 24.10 16.51
CA TYR A 111 -2.82 24.99 17.52
C TYR A 111 -2.22 26.25 16.91
N ALA A 112 -2.48 27.40 17.53
CA ALA A 112 -1.89 28.66 17.12
C ALA A 112 -1.33 29.46 18.29
N VAL A 113 -0.09 29.93 18.13
CA VAL A 113 0.44 31.02 18.96
C VAL A 113 0.16 32.33 18.26
N VAL A 114 -0.52 33.23 18.97
CA VAL A 114 -0.86 34.55 18.44
C VAL A 114 -0.37 35.62 19.40
N VAL A 115 0.04 36.75 18.84
CA VAL A 115 0.51 37.89 19.63
C VAL A 115 -0.69 38.75 20.02
N GLY A 116 -0.97 38.82 21.32
CA GLY A 116 -1.92 39.75 21.90
C GLY A 116 -1.30 41.12 22.18
N ASP A 117 -2.13 42.16 22.21
CA ASP A 117 -1.72 43.49 22.64
C ASP A 117 -2.59 43.96 23.82
N ALA A 118 -1.95 44.63 24.77
CA ALA A 118 -2.62 45.10 25.99
C ALA A 118 -3.67 46.21 25.74
N THR A 119 -3.63 46.84 24.57
CA THR A 119 -4.34 48.08 24.24
C THR A 119 -4.99 48.08 22.85
N ALA A 120 -4.57 47.17 21.96
CA ALA A 120 -5.07 47.05 20.60
C ALA A 120 -5.57 45.63 20.30
N THR A 121 -6.52 45.53 19.39
CA THR A 121 -6.92 44.26 18.79
C THR A 121 -6.00 43.98 17.62
N VAL A 122 -5.16 42.96 17.74
CA VAL A 122 -4.32 42.40 16.67
C VAL A 122 -5.00 41.13 16.17
N PHE A 123 -4.81 40.75 14.91
CA PHE A 123 -5.37 39.52 14.37
C PHE A 123 -4.26 38.63 13.80
N THR A 124 -4.52 37.32 13.81
CA THR A 124 -3.69 36.29 13.19
C THR A 124 -4.58 35.38 12.35
N ASP A 125 -4.14 35.06 11.14
CA ASP A 125 -4.78 34.05 10.30
C ASP A 125 -4.17 32.69 10.63
N ILE A 126 -5.03 31.74 11.02
CA ILE A 126 -4.68 30.36 11.37
C ILE A 126 -5.13 29.48 10.21
N ASP A 127 -4.18 28.82 9.56
CA ASP A 127 -4.45 27.86 8.49
C ASP A 127 -4.75 26.49 9.09
N VAL A 128 -6.04 26.26 9.35
CA VAL A 128 -6.52 25.02 9.98
C VAL A 128 -6.61 23.86 8.99
N ALA A 129 -6.65 24.14 7.69
CA ALA A 129 -6.76 23.11 6.67
C ALA A 129 -5.40 22.46 6.35
N ALA A 130 -4.31 22.92 6.98
CA ALA A 130 -2.95 22.53 6.63
C ALA A 130 -2.60 21.08 7.05
N ASN A 131 -3.18 20.62 8.16
CA ASN A 131 -3.03 19.27 8.72
C ASN A 131 -4.30 18.40 8.52
N ASP A 132 -5.42 19.00 8.09
CA ASP A 132 -6.67 18.29 7.81
C ASP A 132 -6.58 17.33 6.62
N HIS A 133 -7.30 16.20 6.71
CA HIS A 133 -7.35 15.21 5.66
C HIS A 133 -8.61 15.34 4.80
N SER A 134 -8.43 15.56 3.49
CA SER A 134 -9.51 15.82 2.52
C SER A 134 -10.38 14.62 2.12
N GLY A 135 -10.16 13.42 2.67
CA GLY A 135 -10.78 12.20 2.15
C GLY A 135 -10.51 11.99 0.64
N GLN A 136 -11.54 11.63 -0.13
CA GLN A 136 -11.47 11.34 -1.58
C GLN A 136 -11.63 12.57 -2.50
N ALA A 137 -11.79 13.78 -1.96
CA ALA A 137 -12.12 14.96 -2.74
C ALA A 137 -11.06 16.08 -2.58
N ASP A 138 -10.76 16.77 -3.68
CA ASP A 138 -9.98 18.03 -3.75
C ASP A 138 -10.44 19.07 -2.70
N PRO A 139 -9.61 20.09 -2.41
CA PRO A 139 -9.05 20.42 -1.09
C PRO A 139 -10.07 20.61 0.04
N VAL A 140 -9.60 20.43 1.28
CA VAL A 140 -10.32 20.77 2.51
C VAL A 140 -10.77 22.23 2.48
N VAL A 141 -12.04 22.47 2.80
CA VAL A 141 -12.63 23.81 2.91
C VAL A 141 -13.15 24.01 4.33
N VAL A 142 -12.65 25.05 5.01
CA VAL A 142 -13.19 25.45 6.32
C VAL A 142 -14.59 26.05 6.13
N LEU A 143 -15.59 25.38 6.69
CA LEU A 143 -17.00 25.69 6.48
C LEU A 143 -17.55 26.71 7.48
N ALA A 144 -17.25 26.51 8.77
CA ALA A 144 -17.77 27.34 9.86
C ALA A 144 -16.91 27.25 11.13
N VAL A 145 -16.93 28.31 11.94
CA VAL A 145 -16.59 28.24 13.37
C VAL A 145 -17.91 28.00 14.10
N ILE A 146 -18.06 26.84 14.72
CA ILE A 146 -19.32 26.40 15.35
C ILE A 146 -19.38 26.74 16.83
N ASP A 147 -18.23 26.74 17.52
CA ASP A 147 -18.06 27.21 18.89
C ASP A 147 -16.89 28.19 18.93
N GLY A 148 -17.20 29.46 19.18
CA GLY A 148 -16.22 30.53 19.14
C GLY A 148 -15.37 30.65 20.41
N PRO A 149 -14.24 31.39 20.33
CA PRO A 149 -13.37 31.66 21.47
C PRO A 149 -14.07 32.41 22.60
N ALA A 150 -13.63 32.15 23.84
CA ALA A 150 -14.15 32.78 25.04
C ALA A 150 -13.52 34.15 25.32
N ASN A 151 -12.30 34.41 24.82
CA ASN A 151 -11.52 35.63 25.09
C ASN A 151 -11.01 36.27 23.78
N GLY A 152 -11.85 36.24 22.74
CA GLY A 152 -11.57 36.85 21.45
C GLY A 152 -12.71 36.65 20.46
N THR A 153 -12.43 36.89 19.19
CA THR A 153 -13.34 36.61 18.07
C THR A 153 -12.63 35.82 16.99
N ALA A 154 -13.34 34.89 16.35
CA ALA A 154 -12.84 34.11 15.21
C ALA A 154 -13.82 34.21 14.04
N VAL A 155 -13.30 34.48 12.84
CA VAL A 155 -14.07 34.52 11.60
C VAL A 155 -13.31 33.80 10.49
N ILE A 156 -14.03 33.11 9.61
CA ILE A 156 -13.40 32.51 8.43
C ILE A 156 -13.12 33.62 7.41
N GLN A 157 -11.88 33.70 6.97
CA GLN A 157 -11.44 34.65 5.96
C GLN A 157 -10.40 34.01 5.05
N ASP A 158 -10.68 34.02 3.74
CA ASP A 158 -9.79 33.51 2.70
C ASP A 158 -9.40 32.02 2.89
N GLY A 159 -10.29 31.22 3.48
CA GLY A 159 -10.07 29.79 3.78
C GLY A 159 -9.47 29.52 5.16
N ASN A 160 -8.97 30.55 5.86
CA ASN A 160 -8.34 30.44 7.16
C ASN A 160 -9.26 30.95 8.28
N ILE A 161 -8.94 30.59 9.53
CA ILE A 161 -9.59 31.18 10.70
C ILE A 161 -8.80 32.43 11.11
N ARG A 162 -9.39 33.60 10.91
CA ARG A 162 -8.88 34.87 11.44
C ARG A 162 -9.30 35.01 12.90
N TYR A 163 -8.36 34.82 13.81
CA TYR A 163 -8.55 35.03 15.24
C TYR A 163 -8.08 36.42 15.68
N THR A 164 -8.83 37.06 16.58
CA THR A 164 -8.54 38.37 17.18
C THR A 164 -8.78 38.28 18.69
N PRO A 165 -7.75 38.23 19.55
CA PRO A 165 -7.95 38.20 21.00
C PRO A 165 -8.54 39.52 21.52
N ASP A 166 -9.23 39.43 22.65
CA ASP A 166 -9.68 40.62 23.39
C ASP A 166 -8.46 41.43 23.88
N ALA A 167 -8.55 42.75 23.80
CA ALA A 167 -7.46 43.63 24.22
C ALA A 167 -7.10 43.37 25.71
N GLY A 168 -5.83 43.09 25.97
CA GLY A 168 -5.34 42.75 27.32
C GLY A 168 -5.51 41.29 27.74
N PHE A 169 -6.06 40.43 26.89
CA PHE A 169 -6.08 38.99 27.14
C PHE A 169 -4.73 38.36 26.81
N PHE A 170 -4.24 37.54 27.74
CA PHE A 170 -3.07 36.69 27.58
C PHE A 170 -3.40 35.35 28.27
N GLY A 171 -3.18 34.25 27.58
CA GLY A 171 -3.61 32.93 28.05
C GLY A 171 -4.17 32.07 26.93
N LEU A 172 -4.76 30.94 27.32
CA LEU A 172 -5.36 29.97 26.41
C LEU A 172 -6.79 30.35 26.06
N ASP A 173 -7.09 30.24 24.77
CA ASP A 173 -8.41 30.28 24.20
C ASP A 173 -8.65 29.03 23.35
N LYS A 174 -9.90 28.74 23.01
CA LYS A 174 -10.23 27.60 22.15
C LYS A 174 -11.43 27.86 21.29
N LEU A 175 -11.47 27.26 20.12
CA LEU A 175 -12.64 27.25 19.26
C LEU A 175 -12.81 25.89 18.60
N THR A 176 -14.01 25.60 18.10
CA THR A 176 -14.28 24.42 17.29
C THR A 176 -14.75 24.87 15.92
N TYR A 177 -14.17 24.31 14.88
CA TYR A 177 -14.53 24.55 13.49
C TYR A 177 -15.08 23.31 12.84
N THR A 178 -15.69 23.48 11.67
CA THR A 178 -16.10 22.39 10.80
C THR A 178 -15.46 22.57 9.45
N ILE A 179 -14.96 21.48 8.88
CA ILE A 179 -14.50 21.42 7.50
C ILE A 179 -15.50 20.71 6.62
N THR A 180 -15.38 20.92 5.32
CA THR A 180 -16.07 20.18 4.28
C THR A 180 -15.13 19.89 3.10
N ASN A 181 -15.49 18.95 2.24
CA ASN A 181 -14.82 18.78 0.96
C ASN A 181 -15.32 19.81 -0.07
N ALA A 182 -14.64 19.95 -1.21
CA ALA A 182 -15.04 20.89 -2.27
C ALA A 182 -16.48 20.68 -2.81
N LEU A 183 -17.09 19.52 -2.56
CA LEU A 183 -18.47 19.19 -2.95
C LEU A 183 -19.52 19.55 -1.88
N GLY A 184 -19.10 19.87 -0.66
CA GLY A 184 -19.99 20.24 0.44
C GLY A 184 -20.78 19.07 1.03
N VAL A 185 -20.35 17.82 0.80
CA VAL A 185 -21.12 16.61 1.12
C VAL A 185 -20.77 16.07 2.49
N ASP A 186 -19.48 16.04 2.83
CA ASP A 186 -18.98 15.50 4.10
C ASP A 186 -18.54 16.65 5.01
N THR A 187 -18.77 16.51 6.31
CA THR A 187 -18.32 17.51 7.29
C THR A 187 -17.71 16.84 8.51
N HIS A 188 -16.56 17.34 8.94
CA HIS A 188 -15.91 16.92 10.18
C HIS A 188 -15.67 18.14 11.09
N LYS A 189 -15.51 17.91 12.39
CA LYS A 189 -15.17 18.95 13.36
C LYS A 189 -13.70 18.85 13.74
N GLY A 190 -13.01 19.98 13.83
CA GLY A 190 -11.71 20.10 14.47
C GLY A 190 -11.76 21.17 15.56
N ASN A 191 -10.87 21.10 16.53
CA ASN A 191 -10.67 22.16 17.51
C ASN A 191 -9.41 22.95 17.18
N VAL A 192 -9.38 24.22 17.57
CA VAL A 192 -8.17 25.03 17.58
C VAL A 192 -7.91 25.48 19.01
N ALA A 193 -6.77 25.11 19.56
CA ALA A 193 -6.25 25.67 20.80
C ALA A 193 -5.36 26.88 20.48
N ILE A 194 -5.62 28.02 21.13
CA ILE A 194 -4.95 29.29 20.80
C ILE A 194 -4.26 29.81 22.05
N GLN A 195 -2.95 30.00 21.99
CA GLN A 195 -2.21 30.67 23.05
C GLN A 195 -1.89 32.10 22.66
N VAL A 196 -2.45 33.02 23.44
CA VAL A 196 -2.21 34.46 23.29
C VAL A 196 -1.03 34.85 24.16
N THR A 197 0.06 35.27 23.53
CA THR A 197 1.30 35.70 24.20
C THR A 197 1.55 37.19 24.03
N ALA A 198 2.40 37.76 24.88
CA ALA A 198 2.90 39.12 24.68
C ALA A 198 3.98 39.12 23.60
N ASP A 199 4.07 40.21 22.83
CA ASP A 199 5.07 40.39 21.77
C ASP A 199 6.50 40.17 22.33
N GLY A 200 7.23 39.21 21.76
CA GLY A 200 8.62 38.89 22.12
C GLY A 200 8.87 37.61 22.91
N ILE A 201 7.90 36.70 23.06
CA ILE A 201 8.13 35.34 23.57
C ILE A 201 8.09 34.36 22.40
N ASN A 202 9.23 34.12 21.76
CA ASN A 202 9.42 32.92 20.94
C ASN A 202 9.64 31.74 21.89
N SER A 203 8.78 30.72 21.84
CA SER A 203 8.97 29.43 22.52
C SER A 203 10.08 28.63 21.82
N THR A 204 11.32 29.08 21.90
CA THR A 204 12.47 28.24 21.51
C THR A 204 13.01 27.44 22.69
N ASP A 205 12.19 27.23 23.71
CA ASP A 205 12.52 26.49 24.93
C ASP A 205 11.54 25.31 25.03
N ASP A 206 11.49 24.49 23.98
CA ASP A 206 10.71 23.26 23.99
C ASP A 206 11.35 22.32 25.03
N ASP A 207 10.73 22.31 26.20
CA ASP A 207 11.22 21.68 27.41
C ASP A 207 10.92 20.17 27.41
N ILE A 208 9.95 19.71 26.63
CA ILE A 208 9.58 18.30 26.45
C ILE A 208 9.64 17.93 24.97
N SER A 209 9.93 16.66 24.66
CA SER A 209 9.91 16.17 23.27
C SER A 209 9.19 14.83 23.16
N TYR A 210 8.20 14.75 22.27
CA TYR A 210 7.73 13.47 21.75
C TYR A 210 8.60 13.02 20.58
N ILE A 211 8.99 11.75 20.62
CA ILE A 211 9.93 11.15 19.69
C ILE A 211 9.24 9.94 19.07
N VAL A 212 8.95 10.03 17.77
CA VAL A 212 8.40 8.93 16.98
C VAL A 212 9.53 8.30 16.18
N GLN A 213 9.77 7.01 16.37
CA GLN A 213 10.85 6.29 15.71
C GLN A 213 10.44 4.90 15.27
N ALA A 214 11.05 4.43 14.19
CA ALA A 214 10.92 3.07 13.68
C ALA A 214 12.05 2.17 14.17
N PHE A 215 11.76 0.91 14.48
CA PHE A 215 12.80 -0.09 14.72
C PHE A 215 13.39 -0.57 13.40
N ASN A 216 14.70 -0.36 13.20
CA ASN A 216 15.41 -0.89 12.05
C ASN A 216 16.07 -2.23 12.41
N PRO A 217 15.59 -3.38 11.89
CA PRO A 217 16.07 -4.69 12.28
C PRO A 217 17.51 -4.97 11.83
N THR A 218 17.97 -4.32 10.75
CA THR A 218 19.34 -4.47 10.21
C THR A 218 20.38 -3.85 11.13
N SER A 219 20.10 -2.66 11.65
CA SER A 219 21.00 -1.93 12.56
C SER A 219 20.74 -2.24 14.03
N GLY A 220 19.55 -2.74 14.37
CA GLY A 220 19.08 -2.92 15.74
C GLY A 220 18.81 -1.60 16.47
N ALA A 221 18.64 -0.50 15.74
CA ALA A 221 18.49 0.84 16.28
C ALA A 221 17.12 1.45 15.94
N TRP A 222 16.69 2.40 16.76
CA TRP A 222 15.53 3.25 16.49
C TRP A 222 15.95 4.42 15.59
N VAL A 223 15.21 4.63 14.50
CA VAL A 223 15.52 5.62 13.45
C VAL A 223 14.34 6.55 13.20
N ASP A 224 14.61 7.78 12.73
CA ASP A 224 13.64 8.82 12.37
C ASP A 224 13.24 8.79 10.88
N SER A 225 13.89 7.94 10.09
CA SER A 225 13.56 7.66 8.70
C SER A 225 13.82 6.19 8.39
N ILE A 226 12.88 5.55 7.68
CA ILE A 226 13.02 4.15 7.25
C ILE A 226 12.33 3.94 5.90
N ASP A 227 12.92 3.08 5.07
CA ASP A 227 12.26 2.56 3.89
C ASP A 227 11.83 1.11 4.16
N ILE A 228 10.58 0.78 3.82
CA ILE A 228 10.00 -0.56 3.88
C ILE A 228 9.43 -0.95 2.52
N GLU A 229 9.23 -2.24 2.29
CA GLU A 229 8.51 -2.73 1.11
C GLU A 229 7.00 -2.85 1.36
N ILE A 230 6.20 -2.88 0.30
CA ILE A 230 4.77 -3.23 0.40
C ILE A 230 4.66 -4.61 1.05
N GLY A 231 3.76 -4.72 2.02
CA GLY A 231 3.53 -5.91 2.82
C GLY A 231 4.50 -6.12 3.98
N GLU A 232 5.61 -5.37 4.03
CA GLU A 232 6.55 -5.44 5.15
C GLU A 232 5.95 -4.78 6.40
N THR A 233 6.29 -5.32 7.57
CA THR A 233 5.85 -4.80 8.86
C THR A 233 6.88 -3.85 9.47
N LEU A 234 6.37 -2.85 10.19
CA LEU A 234 7.15 -1.79 10.79
C LEU A 234 6.71 -1.57 12.23
N THR A 235 7.60 -1.78 13.19
CA THR A 235 7.36 -1.40 14.59
C THR A 235 7.74 0.06 14.81
N VAL A 236 6.77 0.87 15.20
CA VAL A 236 6.97 2.27 15.59
C VAL A 236 6.83 2.40 17.09
N GLN A 237 7.73 3.16 17.71
CA GLN A 237 7.71 3.53 19.11
C GLN A 237 7.49 5.02 19.24
N VAL A 238 6.61 5.38 20.16
CA VAL A 238 6.49 6.76 20.65
C VAL A 238 7.11 6.84 22.03
N SER A 239 8.08 7.73 22.18
CA SER A 239 8.76 8.04 23.43
C SER A 239 8.58 9.50 23.81
N VAL A 240 8.72 9.82 25.08
CA VAL A 240 8.67 11.19 25.61
C VAL A 240 9.94 11.49 26.41
N GLU A 241 10.55 12.65 26.19
CA GLU A 241 11.79 13.08 26.84
C GLU A 241 11.59 14.41 27.54
N ASP A 242 12.08 14.52 28.79
CA ASP A 242 12.13 15.77 29.54
C ASP A 242 13.47 16.45 29.27
N GLY A 243 13.46 17.45 28.39
CA GLY A 243 14.59 18.29 27.99
C GLY A 243 14.83 19.50 28.90
N ARG A 244 13.98 19.72 29.91
CA ARG A 244 14.11 20.83 30.85
C ARG A 244 15.50 20.89 31.45
N SER A 245 16.07 22.08 31.52
CA SER A 245 17.36 22.34 32.17
C SER A 245 17.23 22.37 33.71
N VAL A 246 16.66 21.31 34.30
CA VAL A 246 16.44 21.13 35.75
C VAL A 246 17.35 20.05 36.33
N PRO A 247 17.59 20.02 37.65
CA PRO A 247 18.30 18.90 38.28
C PRO A 247 17.64 17.56 37.96
N ALA A 248 18.42 16.50 37.77
CA ALA A 248 17.90 15.16 37.45
C ALA A 248 16.91 14.59 38.48
N SER A 249 16.90 15.11 39.72
CA SER A 249 15.91 14.78 40.75
C SER A 249 14.54 15.43 40.52
N GLU A 250 14.45 16.40 39.61
CA GLU A 250 13.26 17.17 39.26
C GLU A 250 12.78 16.91 37.82
N ALA A 251 13.64 16.28 36.99
CA ALA A 251 13.32 15.86 35.64
C ALA A 251 12.45 14.58 35.61
N GLY A 252 11.51 14.58 34.68
CA GLY A 252 10.72 13.44 34.21
C GLY A 252 9.26 13.81 33.95
N ILE A 253 8.61 12.91 33.22
CA ILE A 253 7.23 13.05 32.75
C ILE A 253 6.35 12.05 33.49
N PHE A 254 5.32 12.53 34.18
CA PHE A 254 4.35 11.71 34.90
C PHE A 254 3.30 11.10 33.98
N ALA A 255 2.76 11.87 33.04
CA ALA A 255 1.74 11.42 32.08
C ALA A 255 2.08 11.89 30.68
N ALA A 256 1.79 11.06 29.68
CA ALA A 256 2.07 11.34 28.29
C ALA A 256 0.93 10.77 27.44
N TYR A 257 0.16 11.68 26.84
CA TYR A 257 -0.92 11.41 25.91
C TYR A 257 -0.74 12.27 24.66
N LEU A 258 -1.07 11.70 23.51
CA LEU A 258 -0.93 12.28 22.19
C LEU A 258 -1.84 11.55 21.20
N ASP A 259 -2.09 12.18 20.07
CA ASP A 259 -2.63 11.54 18.88
C ASP A 259 -1.48 11.19 17.94
N LEU A 260 -1.57 10.05 17.26
CA LEU A 260 -0.58 9.64 16.26
C LEU A 260 -1.22 9.64 14.88
N VAL A 261 -0.90 10.66 14.08
CA VAL A 261 -1.37 10.79 12.71
C VAL A 261 -0.39 10.10 11.78
N TYR A 262 -0.90 9.28 10.86
CA TYR A 262 -0.07 8.60 9.86
C TYR A 262 -0.75 8.57 8.50
N GLY A 263 0.03 8.56 7.42
CA GLY A 263 -0.56 8.45 6.07
C GLY A 263 -1.09 7.05 5.80
N ARG A 264 -2.40 6.90 6.00
CA ARG A 264 -3.16 5.66 5.84
C ARG A 264 -2.99 5.00 4.47
N ASP A 265 -2.82 5.80 3.41
CA ASP A 265 -2.69 5.26 2.06
C ASP A 265 -1.42 4.41 1.91
N ASN A 266 -0.38 4.70 2.71
CA ASN A 266 0.90 4.00 2.67
C ASN A 266 1.06 3.00 3.81
N LEU A 267 0.38 3.21 4.94
CA LEU A 267 0.57 2.43 6.16
C LEU A 267 -0.77 1.98 6.75
N GLN A 268 -0.83 0.73 7.20
CA GLN A 268 -1.97 0.18 7.94
C GLN A 268 -1.54 -0.26 9.33
N ILE A 269 -2.30 0.06 10.37
CA ILE A 269 -2.09 -0.54 11.69
C ILE A 269 -2.54 -2.00 11.67
N ILE A 270 -1.68 -2.90 12.16
CA ILE A 270 -1.96 -4.34 12.24
C ILE A 270 -2.07 -4.86 13.68
N THR A 271 -1.90 -3.99 14.67
CA THR A 271 -2.08 -4.33 16.09
C THR A 271 -3.52 -4.16 16.54
N ASP A 272 -4.05 -5.13 17.30
CA ASP A 272 -5.37 -5.02 17.95
C ASP A 272 -5.37 -4.04 19.14
N SER A 273 -4.20 -3.79 19.75
CA SER A 273 -4.04 -2.89 20.89
C SER A 273 -2.60 -2.38 21.00
N LEU A 274 -2.43 -1.20 21.59
CA LEU A 274 -1.11 -0.61 21.83
C LEU A 274 -0.35 -1.37 22.93
N ASN A 275 0.96 -1.53 22.73
CA ASN A 275 1.84 -2.11 23.74
C ASN A 275 2.60 -1.00 24.49
N PHE A 276 2.28 -0.82 25.78
CA PHE A 276 2.78 0.29 26.57
C PHE A 276 4.13 0.00 27.21
N GLY A 277 4.98 1.03 27.28
CA GLY A 277 6.27 0.98 27.92
C GLY A 277 6.16 0.76 29.43
N VAL A 278 7.16 0.07 30.00
CA VAL A 278 7.19 -0.28 31.43
C VAL A 278 7.17 0.92 32.38
N SER A 279 7.53 2.11 31.89
CA SER A 279 7.53 3.35 32.66
C SER A 279 6.11 3.91 32.85
N PHE A 280 5.14 3.55 31.99
CA PHE A 280 3.77 4.07 32.01
C PHE A 280 2.74 2.93 32.13
N PRO A 281 2.64 2.28 33.31
CA PRO A 281 1.79 1.11 33.50
C PRO A 281 0.31 1.43 33.72
N ASN A 282 -0.08 2.69 33.92
CA ASN A 282 -1.44 3.08 34.32
C ASN A 282 -2.11 3.98 33.29
N GLY A 283 -3.45 4.02 33.28
CA GLY A 283 -4.21 4.95 32.44
C GLY A 283 -4.04 4.75 30.94
N GLN A 284 -3.71 3.53 30.52
CA GLN A 284 -3.47 3.16 29.13
C GLN A 284 -4.71 3.42 28.28
N SER A 285 -4.55 4.24 27.25
CA SER A 285 -5.57 4.62 26.28
C SER A 285 -4.99 4.65 24.88
N GLY A 286 -5.84 4.54 23.88
CA GLY A 286 -5.49 4.57 22.46
C GLY A 286 -6.57 3.90 21.62
N VAL A 287 -7.24 4.68 20.79
CA VAL A 287 -8.30 4.24 19.89
C VAL A 287 -7.70 4.06 18.49
N LEU A 288 -7.82 2.84 17.95
CA LEU A 288 -7.26 2.45 16.65
C LEU A 288 -8.36 2.29 15.57
N SER A 289 -9.60 2.68 15.88
CA SER A 289 -10.74 2.46 14.99
C SER A 289 -10.79 3.39 13.79
N VAL A 290 -9.96 4.44 13.78
CA VAL A 290 -9.92 5.45 12.73
C VAL A 290 -8.64 5.25 11.90
N PRO A 291 -8.71 4.76 10.67
CA PRO A 291 -7.54 4.64 9.80
C PRO A 291 -6.85 5.99 9.57
N GLY A 292 -5.54 6.03 9.79
CA GLY A 292 -4.72 7.24 9.70
C GLY A 292 -4.54 7.96 11.04
N LEU A 293 -5.20 7.50 12.10
CA LEU A 293 -5.18 8.11 13.41
C LEU A 293 -5.12 7.07 14.53
N VAL A 294 -4.16 7.22 15.44
CA VAL A 294 -4.24 6.64 16.78
C VAL A 294 -4.70 7.75 17.70
N ASP A 295 -5.93 7.65 18.16
CA ASP A 295 -6.60 8.72 18.90
C ASP A 295 -6.50 8.53 20.42
N GLU A 296 -6.23 9.62 21.14
CA GLU A 296 -6.06 9.70 22.59
C GLU A 296 -5.09 8.62 23.16
N ALA A 297 -3.95 8.41 22.51
CA ALA A 297 -2.99 7.38 22.91
C ALA A 297 -2.03 7.85 24.00
N GLY A 298 -1.94 7.08 25.08
CA GLY A 298 -1.05 7.43 26.17
C GLY A 298 -1.25 6.68 27.46
N ALA A 299 -0.44 7.03 28.44
CA ALA A 299 -0.45 6.43 29.77
C ALA A 299 0.28 7.32 30.80
N PHE A 300 0.16 6.97 32.08
CA PHE A 300 0.86 7.65 33.18
C PHE A 300 1.63 6.68 34.09
N GLN A 301 2.64 7.22 34.78
CA GLN A 301 3.55 6.48 35.66
C GLN A 301 2.87 6.01 36.96
N ASP A 302 3.53 5.09 37.68
CA ASP A 302 3.14 4.75 39.05
C ASP A 302 3.58 5.83 40.06
N LEU A 303 3.14 5.71 41.31
CA LEU A 303 3.57 6.54 42.43
C LEU A 303 5.08 6.46 42.69
N ALA A 304 5.72 5.36 42.30
CA ALA A 304 7.17 5.20 42.30
C ALA A 304 7.75 5.70 40.97
N VAL A 305 7.86 7.02 40.88
CA VAL A 305 8.18 7.71 39.64
C VAL A 305 9.61 7.49 39.19
N VAL A 306 9.78 7.21 37.89
CA VAL A 306 11.07 7.17 37.21
C VAL A 306 11.45 8.58 36.78
N ASN A 307 12.47 9.13 37.45
CA ASN A 307 13.11 10.37 37.04
C ASN A 307 14.24 10.06 36.05
N GLY A 308 14.24 10.71 34.90
CA GLY A 308 15.27 10.54 33.88
C GLY A 308 15.23 11.65 32.85
N GLY A 309 16.39 12.13 32.42
CA GLY A 309 16.54 13.14 31.36
C GLY A 309 16.81 12.51 29.98
N GLY A 310 16.29 11.30 29.74
CA GLY A 310 16.37 10.63 28.45
C GLY A 310 15.00 10.09 28.05
N PRO A 311 14.81 9.62 26.80
CA PRO A 311 13.51 9.24 26.29
C PRO A 311 12.92 8.05 27.04
N LEU A 312 11.65 8.15 27.43
CA LEU A 312 10.87 7.08 28.03
C LEU A 312 9.84 6.60 27.02
N ALA A 313 9.87 5.31 26.67
CA ALA A 313 8.88 4.71 25.78
C ALA A 313 7.48 4.78 26.40
N VAL A 314 6.53 5.37 25.67
CA VAL A 314 5.12 5.46 26.06
C VAL A 314 4.38 4.23 25.54
N PHE A 315 4.43 4.00 24.23
CA PHE A 315 3.84 2.83 23.60
C PHE A 315 4.53 2.46 22.27
N THR A 316 4.25 1.27 21.77
CA THR A 316 4.58 0.81 20.42
C THR A 316 3.34 0.36 19.67
N VAL A 317 3.36 0.59 18.36
CA VAL A 317 2.33 0.19 17.39
C VAL A 317 3.02 -0.45 16.19
N GLU A 318 2.39 -1.46 15.59
CA GLU A 318 2.91 -2.11 14.38
C GLU A 318 2.08 -1.69 13.18
N PHE A 319 2.80 -1.32 12.12
CA PHE A 319 2.26 -0.95 10.83
C PHE A 319 2.62 -2.00 9.78
N LYS A 320 1.89 -2.01 8.66
CA LYS A 320 2.21 -2.73 7.43
C LYS A 320 2.22 -1.75 6.26
N GLY A 321 3.21 -1.87 5.38
CA GLY A 321 3.27 -1.09 4.14
C GLY A 321 2.16 -1.50 3.15
N LEU A 322 1.41 -0.54 2.63
CA LEU A 322 0.29 -0.76 1.69
C LEU A 322 0.63 -0.36 0.26
N ASN A 323 0.77 0.95 0.00
CA ASN A 323 1.03 1.50 -1.32
C ASN A 323 2.39 2.20 -1.37
N PRO A 324 3.05 2.24 -2.54
CA PRO A 324 4.33 2.91 -2.66
C PRO A 324 4.16 4.42 -2.49
N GLY A 325 5.11 5.06 -1.83
CA GLY A 325 5.08 6.49 -1.56
C GLY A 325 5.89 6.85 -0.33
N VAL A 326 6.10 8.16 -0.11
CA VAL A 326 6.71 8.65 1.12
C VAL A 326 5.61 9.23 1.99
N THR A 327 5.55 8.75 3.23
CA THR A 327 4.58 9.19 4.23
C THR A 327 5.27 9.53 5.54
N THR A 328 4.50 10.06 6.49
CA THR A 328 4.95 10.41 7.83
C THR A 328 4.10 9.73 8.88
N VAL A 329 4.70 9.52 10.05
CA VAL A 329 4.00 9.20 11.30
C VAL A 329 4.37 10.30 12.28
N GLN A 330 3.39 11.08 12.69
CA GLN A 330 3.56 12.31 13.44
C GLN A 330 2.74 12.27 14.73
N ALA A 331 3.36 12.67 15.83
CA ALA A 331 2.66 12.89 17.08
C ALA A 331 1.98 14.27 17.05
N ASP A 332 0.80 14.33 17.64
CA ASP A 332 -0.02 15.53 17.80
C ASP A 332 -0.58 15.55 19.23
N PRO A 333 -1.01 16.69 19.80
CA PRO A 333 -1.61 16.71 21.13
C PRO A 333 -2.85 15.84 21.21
N ALA A 334 -3.02 15.12 22.31
CA ALA A 334 -4.30 14.49 22.60
C ALA A 334 -5.32 15.58 22.90
N ASP A 335 -6.51 15.45 22.31
CA ASP A 335 -7.66 16.23 22.68
C ASP A 335 -8.54 15.47 23.68
N VAL A 336 -9.55 16.16 24.24
CA VAL A 336 -10.66 15.45 24.88
C VAL A 336 -11.74 15.37 23.84
N SER A 337 -11.93 14.18 23.28
CA SER A 337 -13.02 13.93 22.34
C SER A 337 -14.33 14.49 22.89
N SER A 338 -15.05 15.23 22.03
CA SER A 338 -16.32 15.89 22.38
C SER A 338 -17.45 14.94 22.85
N ASP A 339 -17.16 13.64 22.93
CA ASP A 339 -18.03 12.61 23.47
C ASP A 339 -17.91 12.44 25.00
N SER A 340 -17.05 13.19 25.70
CA SER A 340 -17.05 13.18 27.18
C SER A 340 -18.30 13.88 27.73
N PRO A 341 -19.28 13.16 28.30
CA PRO A 341 -20.60 13.70 28.62
C PRO A 341 -20.62 14.47 29.96
N VAL A 342 -19.46 14.86 30.49
CA VAL A 342 -19.35 15.42 31.84
C VAL A 342 -18.43 16.65 31.86
N PRO A 343 -18.96 17.85 32.08
CA PRO A 343 -18.14 19.04 32.28
C PRO A 343 -17.21 18.85 33.48
N ASN A 344 -15.91 19.05 33.28
CA ASN A 344 -14.84 19.00 34.30
C ASN A 344 -14.54 17.63 34.93
N THR A 345 -14.76 16.50 34.23
CA THR A 345 -14.30 15.20 34.75
C THR A 345 -13.70 14.29 33.67
N SER A 346 -12.42 14.46 33.41
CA SER A 346 -11.44 13.38 33.16
C SER A 346 -10.08 13.97 33.54
N PRO A 347 -9.06 13.24 34.03
CA PRO A 347 -7.72 13.80 33.95
C PRO A 347 -7.53 14.15 32.48
N LEU A 348 -7.29 15.43 32.19
CA LEU A 348 -6.95 15.87 30.85
C LEU A 348 -5.88 14.90 30.36
N HIS A 349 -6.09 14.27 29.20
CA HIS A 349 -5.08 13.44 28.53
C HIS A 349 -3.92 14.37 28.11
N ASP A 350 -3.25 14.94 29.11
CA ASP A 350 -2.24 15.98 29.02
C ASP A 350 -0.87 15.36 29.26
N THR A 351 0.15 16.01 28.71
CA THR A 351 1.52 15.80 29.15
C THR A 351 1.72 16.46 30.52
N LEU A 352 2.11 15.68 31.53
CA LEU A 352 2.35 16.20 32.90
C LEU A 352 3.81 15.99 33.31
N THR A 353 4.49 17.01 33.82
CA THR A 353 5.80 16.87 34.48
C THR A 353 5.65 16.40 35.92
N ILE A 354 6.70 15.85 36.51
CA ILE A 354 6.69 15.39 37.92
C ILE A 354 6.97 16.52 38.89
N ASN A 355 7.95 17.38 38.56
CA ASN A 355 8.36 18.49 39.41
C ASN A 355 8.67 19.77 38.58
N PRO A 356 7.84 20.82 38.65
CA PRO A 356 6.54 20.82 39.34
C PRO A 356 5.57 19.82 38.71
N ALA A 357 4.63 19.32 39.49
CA ALA A 357 3.50 18.56 38.97
C ALA A 357 2.57 19.53 38.24
N ALA A 358 2.72 19.62 36.92
CA ALA A 358 2.06 20.61 36.09
C ALA A 358 1.83 20.05 34.69
N ALA A 359 0.73 20.49 34.07
CA ALA A 359 0.52 20.29 32.64
C ALA A 359 1.55 21.10 31.86
N VAL A 360 2.09 20.47 30.83
CA VAL A 360 3.02 21.08 29.89
C VAL A 360 2.19 21.68 28.77
N ALA A 361 2.41 22.96 28.49
CA ALA A 361 1.72 23.60 27.37
C ALA A 361 2.25 22.99 26.06
N HIS A 362 1.38 22.83 25.06
CA HIS A 362 1.77 22.30 23.75
C HIS A 362 3.01 22.97 23.15
N ASN A 363 3.17 24.29 23.27
CA ASN A 363 4.35 25.02 22.78
C ASN A 363 5.65 24.70 23.49
N ASP A 364 5.58 24.08 24.66
CA ASP A 364 6.77 23.64 25.39
C ASP A 364 7.06 22.15 25.05
N ILE A 365 6.33 21.58 24.08
CA ILE A 365 6.46 20.21 23.61
C ILE A 365 6.86 20.21 22.13
N ASN A 366 8.00 19.61 21.84
CA ASN A 366 8.44 19.35 20.48
C ASN A 366 7.91 17.99 20.00
N PHE A 367 7.07 17.99 18.96
CA PHE A 367 6.55 16.77 18.34
C PHE A 367 7.43 16.40 17.14
N LYS A 368 8.24 15.36 17.31
CA LYS A 368 9.07 14.84 16.21
C LYS A 368 8.27 13.90 15.32
N THR A 369 8.66 13.87 14.06
CA THR A 369 8.02 13.07 13.01
C THR A 369 8.96 11.95 12.56
N LEU A 370 8.38 10.78 12.28
CA LEU A 370 9.03 9.68 11.57
C LEU A 370 8.69 9.80 10.08
N THR A 371 9.68 9.68 9.20
CA THR A 371 9.47 9.54 7.75
C THR A 371 9.53 8.08 7.34
N VAL A 372 8.56 7.62 6.55
CA VAL A 372 8.51 6.24 6.04
C VAL A 372 8.39 6.25 4.53
N GLY A 373 9.36 5.65 3.84
CA GLY A 373 9.26 5.35 2.41
C GLY A 373 8.72 3.94 2.22
N VAL A 374 7.57 3.79 1.56
CA VAL A 374 7.06 2.50 1.13
C VAL A 374 7.43 2.31 -0.33
N THR A 375 8.10 1.22 -0.64
CA THR A 375 8.57 0.90 -2.00
C THR A 375 7.87 -0.34 -2.53
N ASN A 376 7.78 -0.48 -3.86
CA ASN A 376 7.28 -1.70 -4.51
C ASN A 376 8.16 -2.95 -4.29
N GLY A 377 9.16 -2.85 -3.39
CA GLY A 377 10.26 -3.77 -3.29
C GLY A 377 11.33 -3.56 -4.36
N SER A 378 12.54 -4.01 -4.06
CA SER A 378 13.57 -4.11 -5.09
C SER A 378 13.33 -5.39 -5.89
N PRO A 379 13.25 -5.37 -7.24
CA PRO A 379 13.15 -6.60 -8.03
C PRO A 379 14.36 -7.52 -7.84
N GLU A 380 15.48 -7.05 -7.26
CA GLU A 380 16.61 -7.91 -6.88
C GLU A 380 16.43 -8.56 -5.50
N GLY A 381 15.68 -7.95 -4.57
CA GLY A 381 15.46 -8.47 -3.21
C GLY A 381 14.52 -9.67 -3.19
N GLU A 382 13.50 -9.66 -4.03
CA GLU A 382 12.55 -10.77 -4.20
C GLU A 382 13.20 -11.98 -4.87
N LEU A 383 14.22 -11.75 -5.70
CA LEU A 383 14.93 -12.79 -6.43
C LEU A 383 16.12 -13.37 -5.64
N ASP A 384 16.59 -12.69 -4.60
CA ASP A 384 17.60 -13.18 -3.65
C ASP A 384 16.93 -14.00 -2.53
N ILE A 385 16.47 -15.18 -2.91
CA ILE A 385 15.72 -16.04 -2.01
C ILE A 385 16.59 -16.62 -0.88
N ASN A 386 17.92 -16.56 -0.99
CA ASN A 386 18.85 -17.06 0.02
C ASN A 386 19.41 -15.94 0.94
N GLN A 387 19.16 -14.67 0.59
CA GLN A 387 19.55 -13.45 1.33
C GLN A 387 21.07 -13.33 1.53
N ASP A 388 21.88 -13.76 0.56
CA ASP A 388 23.33 -13.54 0.59
C ASP A 388 23.74 -12.19 0.00
N GLY A 389 22.76 -11.40 -0.48
CA GLY A 389 22.95 -10.09 -1.08
C GLY A 389 23.20 -10.13 -2.58
N ALA A 390 23.04 -11.28 -3.24
CA ALA A 390 23.19 -11.42 -4.68
C ALA A 390 22.14 -12.37 -5.28
N VAL A 391 21.53 -11.97 -6.40
CA VAL A 391 20.71 -12.88 -7.20
C VAL A 391 21.62 -13.77 -8.04
N THR A 392 21.59 -15.07 -7.78
CA THR A 392 22.46 -16.09 -8.41
C THR A 392 21.67 -17.29 -8.94
N PRO A 393 22.27 -18.18 -9.73
CA PRO A 393 21.63 -19.45 -10.09
C PRO A 393 21.26 -20.34 -8.89
N LEU A 394 21.85 -20.11 -7.72
CA LEU A 394 21.52 -20.85 -6.50
C LEU A 394 20.11 -20.52 -6.02
N ASP A 395 19.67 -19.28 -6.24
CA ASP A 395 18.33 -18.81 -5.88
C ASP A 395 17.25 -19.51 -6.71
N ALA A 396 17.44 -19.60 -8.02
CA ALA A 396 16.57 -20.42 -8.88
C ALA A 396 16.59 -21.90 -8.47
N LEU A 397 17.76 -22.41 -8.07
CA LEU A 397 17.92 -23.82 -7.72
C LEU A 397 17.18 -24.19 -6.42
N ASN A 398 17.08 -23.31 -5.41
CA ASN A 398 16.34 -23.68 -4.21
C ASN A 398 14.83 -23.74 -4.48
N ILE A 399 14.28 -22.89 -5.34
CA ILE A 399 12.88 -23.00 -5.79
C ILE A 399 12.66 -24.32 -6.53
N ILE A 400 13.54 -24.66 -7.48
CA ILE A 400 13.46 -25.93 -8.21
C ILE A 400 13.54 -27.14 -7.27
N ASN A 401 14.43 -27.11 -6.29
CA ASN A 401 14.56 -28.19 -5.31
C ASN A 401 13.32 -28.31 -4.43
N ASN A 402 12.71 -27.19 -4.02
CA ASN A 402 11.46 -27.19 -3.28
C ASN A 402 10.31 -27.76 -4.13
N LEU A 403 10.17 -27.31 -5.38
CA LEU A 403 9.18 -27.84 -6.33
C LEU A 403 9.35 -29.34 -6.58
N ASN A 404 10.59 -29.83 -6.65
CA ASN A 404 10.85 -31.27 -6.80
C ASN A 404 10.45 -32.07 -5.56
N ALA A 405 10.53 -31.47 -4.37
CA ALA A 405 10.19 -32.13 -3.11
C ALA A 405 8.69 -32.07 -2.80
N ASN A 406 8.04 -30.95 -3.12
CA ASN A 406 6.70 -30.63 -2.64
C ASN A 406 5.67 -30.40 -3.76
N GLY A 407 6.10 -30.29 -5.02
CA GLY A 407 5.25 -29.86 -6.13
C GLY A 407 4.89 -28.38 -6.07
N SER A 408 4.12 -27.93 -7.06
CA SER A 408 3.51 -26.59 -7.01
C SER A 408 2.39 -26.55 -5.99
N ARG A 409 2.36 -25.50 -5.18
CA ARG A 409 1.42 -25.38 -4.05
C ARG A 409 1.16 -23.91 -3.72
N GLY A 410 -0.02 -23.63 -3.18
CA GLY A 410 -0.30 -22.34 -2.54
C GLY A 410 0.38 -22.25 -1.18
N LEU A 411 0.71 -21.02 -0.78
CA LEU A 411 1.13 -20.69 0.57
C LEU A 411 -0.09 -20.69 1.50
N ALA A 412 0.09 -21.12 2.75
CA ALA A 412 -0.98 -21.06 3.75
C ALA A 412 -1.06 -19.64 4.32
N GLU A 413 -2.28 -19.11 4.49
CA GLU A 413 -2.49 -17.82 5.15
C GLU A 413 -1.92 -17.84 6.59
N GLY A 414 -1.09 -16.84 6.93
CA GLY A 414 -0.76 -16.52 8.32
C GLY A 414 0.67 -16.78 8.81
N GLU A 415 1.65 -17.10 7.97
CA GLU A 415 3.07 -17.14 8.38
C GLU A 415 3.97 -16.28 7.48
N GLU A 416 4.03 -14.97 7.76
CA GLU A 416 4.68 -13.96 6.91
C GLU A 416 6.24 -13.98 6.92
N LEU A 417 6.88 -14.93 7.61
CA LEU A 417 8.35 -15.04 7.68
C LEU A 417 8.87 -16.45 7.35
N SER A 418 8.01 -17.33 6.82
CA SER A 418 8.40 -18.70 6.49
C SER A 418 9.39 -18.73 5.31
N TYR A 419 10.34 -19.67 5.34
CA TYR A 419 11.22 -19.95 4.19
C TYR A 419 10.43 -20.18 2.90
N ASP A 420 9.20 -20.69 3.00
CA ASP A 420 8.31 -20.92 1.87
C ASP A 420 7.80 -19.62 1.23
N ASN A 421 7.58 -18.53 1.99
CA ASN A 421 7.21 -17.23 1.43
C ASN A 421 8.33 -16.63 0.57
N ARG A 422 9.59 -16.93 0.88
CA ARG A 422 10.74 -16.46 0.09
C ARG A 422 10.86 -17.18 -1.25
N LEU A 423 10.11 -18.26 -1.49
CA LEU A 423 10.16 -19.02 -2.73
C LEU A 423 9.11 -18.56 -3.75
N ASP A 424 8.13 -17.78 -3.31
CA ASP A 424 7.16 -17.07 -4.13
C ASP A 424 7.73 -15.69 -4.44
N VAL A 425 8.37 -15.56 -5.61
CA VAL A 425 9.11 -14.35 -5.99
C VAL A 425 8.28 -13.42 -6.86
N ASN A 426 7.12 -13.88 -7.34
CA ASN A 426 6.15 -13.05 -8.07
C ASN A 426 4.96 -12.61 -7.18
N ARG A 427 4.93 -13.03 -5.91
CA ARG A 427 3.93 -12.72 -4.88
C ARG A 427 2.51 -13.11 -5.29
N ASP A 428 2.35 -14.18 -6.05
CA ASP A 428 1.02 -14.68 -6.44
C ASP A 428 0.40 -15.64 -5.41
N ALA A 429 1.07 -15.83 -4.28
CA ALA A 429 0.75 -16.77 -3.21
C ALA A 429 0.90 -18.24 -3.60
N TYR A 430 1.55 -18.54 -4.72
CA TYR A 430 1.87 -19.90 -5.15
C TYR A 430 3.37 -20.07 -5.40
N ILE A 431 3.93 -21.19 -4.92
CA ILE A 431 5.26 -21.62 -5.34
C ILE A 431 5.09 -22.43 -6.62
N THR A 432 5.52 -21.87 -7.75
CA THR A 432 5.36 -22.45 -9.09
C THR A 432 6.67 -22.43 -9.87
N PRO A 433 6.74 -23.13 -11.02
CA PRO A 433 7.87 -22.98 -11.94
C PRO A 433 8.06 -21.56 -12.46
N LEU A 434 7.04 -20.70 -12.39
CA LEU A 434 7.12 -19.31 -12.80
C LEU A 434 8.08 -18.53 -11.90
N ASP A 435 8.12 -18.84 -10.61
CA ASP A 435 9.02 -18.22 -9.63
C ASP A 435 10.49 -18.49 -9.94
N ALA A 436 10.83 -19.76 -10.19
CA ALA A 436 12.16 -20.14 -10.63
C ALA A 436 12.52 -19.48 -11.97
N LEU A 437 11.55 -19.35 -12.87
CA LEU A 437 11.74 -18.74 -14.18
C LEU A 437 11.98 -17.22 -14.10
N SER A 438 11.39 -16.54 -13.12
CA SER A 438 11.63 -15.12 -12.84
C SER A 438 13.11 -14.85 -12.55
N ILE A 439 13.73 -15.68 -11.69
CA ILE A 439 15.16 -15.59 -11.39
C ILE A 439 16.02 -15.92 -12.61
N ILE A 440 15.68 -16.97 -13.35
CA ILE A 440 16.41 -17.37 -14.56
C ILE A 440 16.38 -16.27 -15.63
N ASN A 441 15.21 -15.66 -15.86
CA ASN A 441 15.05 -14.58 -16.82
C ASN A 441 15.84 -13.34 -16.39
N TYR A 442 15.82 -13.00 -15.11
CA TYR A 442 16.63 -11.93 -14.54
C TYR A 442 18.13 -12.16 -14.79
N LEU A 443 18.66 -13.35 -14.50
CA LEU A 443 20.07 -13.71 -14.73
C LEU A 443 20.47 -13.66 -16.21
N ASN A 444 19.57 -14.11 -17.09
CA ASN A 444 19.79 -14.08 -18.54
C ASN A 444 19.81 -12.64 -19.08
N ASN A 445 18.95 -11.77 -18.54
CA ASN A 445 18.88 -10.37 -18.95
C ASN A 445 20.09 -9.57 -18.44
N ARG A 446 20.59 -9.86 -17.23
CA ARG A 446 21.85 -9.30 -16.72
C ARG A 446 23.06 -9.74 -17.55
N SER A 447 23.06 -10.99 -18.01
CA SER A 447 24.11 -11.51 -18.91
C SER A 447 24.14 -10.80 -20.27
N ALA A 448 23.00 -10.27 -20.72
CA ALA A 448 22.91 -9.46 -21.95
C ALA A 448 23.41 -8.02 -21.75
N VAL A 449 23.23 -7.44 -20.55
CA VAL A 449 23.69 -6.08 -20.20
C VAL A 449 25.17 -6.08 -19.79
N ALA A 450 25.70 -7.19 -19.27
CA ALA A 450 27.11 -7.37 -18.89
C ALA A 450 28.05 -7.71 -20.07
N GLY A 451 27.63 -7.48 -21.32
CA GLY A 451 28.49 -7.60 -22.51
C GLY A 451 29.64 -6.57 -22.58
N GLY A 452 29.86 -5.78 -21.52
CA GLY A 452 30.87 -4.74 -21.50
C GLY A 452 31.29 -4.32 -20.10
N MET A 453 31.53 -5.24 -19.15
CA MET A 453 32.53 -5.11 -18.08
C MET A 453 32.57 -6.41 -17.25
N ALA A 454 33.80 -6.86 -16.98
CA ALA A 454 34.23 -8.19 -16.55
C ALA A 454 33.58 -8.79 -15.28
N GLU A 455 33.33 -10.11 -15.31
CA GLU A 455 33.42 -10.98 -14.13
C GLU A 455 33.99 -12.37 -14.55
N GLY A 456 35.06 -12.75 -13.84
CA GLY A 456 35.65 -14.09 -13.64
C GLY A 456 35.38 -15.25 -14.61
N GLU A 457 36.38 -15.56 -15.43
CA GLU A 457 36.59 -16.86 -16.06
C GLU A 457 36.70 -17.98 -14.99
N PHE A 458 35.63 -18.73 -14.74
CA PHE A 458 35.72 -20.01 -14.04
C PHE A 458 36.17 -21.07 -15.05
N THR A 459 37.48 -21.35 -15.08
CA THR A 459 38.00 -22.52 -15.78
C THR A 459 37.57 -23.78 -15.01
N PRO A 460 36.82 -24.72 -15.61
CA PRO A 460 36.54 -25.99 -14.95
C PRO A 460 37.84 -26.80 -14.91
N THR A 461 38.38 -27.01 -13.71
CA THR A 461 39.47 -27.96 -13.49
C THR A 461 38.95 -29.38 -13.74
N ALA A 462 39.28 -29.92 -14.91
CA ALA A 462 39.09 -31.32 -15.23
C ALA A 462 39.89 -32.21 -14.26
N PRO A 463 39.38 -33.41 -13.88
CA PRO A 463 40.07 -34.30 -12.96
C PRO A 463 41.37 -34.82 -13.57
N THR A 464 42.41 -34.83 -12.74
CA THR A 464 43.76 -35.32 -13.06
C THR A 464 43.75 -36.76 -13.56
N GLN A 465 44.04 -36.97 -14.84
CA GLN A 465 44.48 -38.25 -15.37
C GLN A 465 46.01 -38.32 -15.36
N ALA A 466 46.54 -39.34 -14.70
CA ALA A 466 47.97 -39.57 -14.55
C ALA A 466 48.65 -39.90 -15.90
N ALA A 467 49.81 -39.27 -16.09
CA ALA A 467 50.76 -39.32 -17.20
C ALA A 467 50.86 -40.63 -18.02
N GLN A 468 50.98 -40.50 -19.34
CA GLN A 468 51.95 -41.25 -20.15
C GLN A 468 52.54 -40.41 -21.29
N ASN A 469 53.84 -40.62 -21.51
CA ASN A 469 54.78 -39.86 -22.33
C ASN A 469 54.51 -39.94 -23.84
N THR A 470 54.77 -38.84 -24.56
CA THR A 470 55.38 -38.90 -25.91
C THR A 470 56.23 -37.64 -26.17
N PRO A 471 57.49 -37.75 -26.62
CA PRO A 471 58.26 -36.61 -27.07
C PRO A 471 57.93 -36.24 -28.52
N SER A 472 58.08 -34.94 -28.77
CA SER A 472 58.00 -34.23 -30.05
C SER A 472 58.61 -34.97 -31.24
N ASP A 473 57.92 -34.94 -32.38
CA ASP A 473 58.60 -34.84 -33.66
C ASP A 473 57.93 -33.80 -34.56
N SER A 474 58.81 -33.03 -35.16
CA SER A 474 58.64 -31.97 -36.15
C SER A 474 58.22 -32.51 -37.51
N THR A 475 57.52 -31.70 -38.32
CA THR A 475 57.92 -31.27 -39.68
C THR A 475 56.73 -30.74 -40.49
N ASP A 476 56.83 -29.45 -40.84
CA ASP A 476 56.85 -28.88 -42.18
C ASP A 476 55.84 -29.27 -43.30
N ILE A 477 55.38 -28.20 -43.98
CA ILE A 477 55.20 -28.02 -45.44
C ILE A 477 53.79 -28.10 -46.10
N VAL A 478 53.35 -26.90 -46.52
CA VAL A 478 52.86 -26.45 -47.87
C VAL A 478 51.38 -26.52 -48.30
N VAL A 479 50.86 -25.29 -48.48
CA VAL A 479 49.99 -24.64 -49.50
C VAL A 479 49.36 -25.47 -50.65
N ALA A 480 48.05 -25.19 -50.89
CA ALA A 480 47.19 -25.37 -52.10
C ALA A 480 46.98 -26.83 -52.56
N ASP A 481 45.83 -27.30 -53.02
CA ASP A 481 44.70 -26.75 -53.79
C ASP A 481 43.45 -27.64 -53.53
N ALA A 482 42.22 -27.17 -53.78
CA ALA A 482 40.96 -27.89 -53.45
C ALA A 482 40.74 -29.19 -54.28
N PRO A 483 40.05 -30.23 -53.74
CA PRO A 483 38.67 -30.47 -54.19
C PRO A 483 37.70 -31.12 -53.17
N ALA A 484 36.42 -30.81 -53.39
CA ALA A 484 35.18 -31.58 -53.18
C ALA A 484 34.99 -32.55 -51.99
N ALA A 485 33.97 -32.21 -51.20
CA ALA A 485 32.86 -33.05 -50.69
C ALA A 485 33.14 -34.16 -49.67
N ALA A 486 32.73 -33.90 -48.42
CA ALA A 486 31.72 -34.71 -47.74
C ALA A 486 31.25 -34.01 -46.45
N GLY A 487 29.93 -33.88 -46.29
CA GLY A 487 29.31 -33.92 -44.97
C GLY A 487 28.68 -32.62 -44.48
N VAL A 488 27.34 -32.61 -44.59
CA VAL A 488 26.40 -31.96 -43.65
C VAL A 488 26.30 -30.43 -43.78
N ASP A 489 25.28 -29.93 -44.48
CA ASP A 489 24.04 -29.48 -43.84
C ASP A 489 23.21 -28.67 -44.86
N GLU A 490 22.19 -29.30 -45.39
CA GLU A 490 21.15 -28.66 -46.19
C GLU A 490 19.91 -29.44 -45.72
N TRP A 491 18.82 -28.85 -45.25
CA TRP A 491 17.83 -28.15 -46.04
C TRP A 491 16.91 -27.37 -45.09
N MET A 492 16.98 -26.03 -45.13
CA MET A 492 15.96 -25.13 -44.60
C MET A 492 15.14 -24.61 -45.77
N ARG A 493 13.90 -25.12 -45.97
CA ARG A 493 12.72 -24.31 -46.35
C ARG A 493 11.43 -25.14 -46.62
N VAL A 494 10.48 -24.94 -45.72
CA VAL A 494 9.01 -24.77 -45.87
C VAL A 494 8.14 -25.86 -46.53
N ARG A 495 7.27 -26.51 -45.74
CA ARG A 495 5.80 -26.25 -45.60
C ARG A 495 5.04 -27.47 -45.02
N GLU A 496 4.09 -27.16 -44.14
CA GLU A 496 2.73 -27.73 -43.95
C GLU A 496 2.51 -29.23 -43.60
N ASN A 497 1.72 -29.39 -42.52
CA ASN A 497 0.61 -30.30 -42.26
C ASN A 497 0.76 -31.85 -42.14
N GLU A 498 0.07 -32.30 -41.09
CA GLU A 498 -0.72 -33.53 -40.96
C GLU A 498 -0.09 -34.87 -40.51
N ILE A 499 -0.57 -35.30 -39.33
CA ILE A 499 -1.16 -36.60 -38.97
C ILE A 499 -0.26 -37.85 -39.06
N GLY A 500 -0.24 -38.62 -37.95
CA GLY A 500 -0.35 -40.08 -38.09
C GLY A 500 0.47 -40.94 -37.12
N LEU A 501 -0.14 -41.18 -35.95
CA LEU A 501 -0.38 -42.50 -35.35
C LEU A 501 0.74 -43.56 -35.22
N SER A 502 0.70 -44.13 -34.01
CA SER A 502 0.97 -45.52 -33.64
C SER A 502 2.45 -45.85 -33.37
N MET A 503 2.83 -46.67 -32.40
CA MET A 503 2.10 -47.56 -31.50
C MET A 503 3.15 -48.06 -30.50
N PHE A 504 2.83 -48.16 -29.21
CA PHE A 504 3.27 -49.34 -28.47
C PHE A 504 2.13 -49.80 -27.56
N VAL A 505 1.80 -51.08 -27.73
CA VAL A 505 0.65 -51.82 -27.18
C VAL A 505 1.14 -52.72 -26.05
N GLY A 506 0.29 -52.90 -25.04
CA GLY A 506 0.17 -54.14 -24.25
C GLY A 506 0.39 -53.94 -22.75
N GLY A 507 -0.56 -54.27 -21.86
CA GLY A 507 -1.84 -54.92 -22.07
C GLY A 507 -2.64 -55.19 -20.77
N ASN A 508 -3.80 -55.80 -21.01
CA ASN A 508 -4.80 -56.47 -20.16
C ASN A 508 -5.64 -55.65 -19.17
N HIS A 509 -6.90 -55.35 -19.52
CA HIS A 509 -8.13 -56.17 -19.41
C HIS A 509 -8.62 -56.34 -17.96
N ASP A 510 -9.62 -55.54 -17.58
CA ASP A 510 -10.92 -56.11 -17.22
C ASP A 510 -12.05 -55.11 -17.48
N SER A 511 -13.13 -55.62 -18.04
CA SER A 511 -14.35 -54.90 -18.41
C SER A 511 -15.33 -54.87 -17.25
N VAL A 512 -15.87 -53.70 -16.89
CA VAL A 512 -17.13 -53.60 -16.16
C VAL A 512 -17.98 -52.47 -16.76
N GLU A 513 -19.01 -52.92 -17.46
CA GLU A 513 -20.41 -52.47 -17.54
C GLU A 513 -20.79 -51.00 -17.24
N SER A 514 -21.66 -50.52 -18.11
CA SER A 514 -22.38 -49.24 -18.07
C SER A 514 -23.52 -49.32 -17.04
N SER A 515 -23.32 -48.82 -15.82
CA SER A 515 -24.41 -48.64 -14.83
C SER A 515 -24.08 -47.76 -13.62
N GLU A 516 -23.30 -46.68 -13.75
CA GLU A 516 -23.13 -45.69 -12.66
C GLU A 516 -23.24 -44.24 -13.18
N ILE A 517 -24.23 -44.00 -14.05
CA ILE A 517 -24.78 -42.67 -14.31
C ILE A 517 -26.14 -42.63 -13.61
N GLU A 518 -26.15 -42.60 -12.27
CA GLU A 518 -27.35 -42.26 -11.47
C GLU A 518 -27.07 -42.00 -9.97
N GLU A 519 -25.87 -41.57 -9.57
CA GLU A 519 -25.57 -41.23 -8.15
C GLU A 519 -24.83 -39.89 -7.93
N LEU A 520 -24.92 -38.97 -8.89
CA LEU A 520 -24.38 -37.59 -8.73
C LEU A 520 -25.41 -36.47 -8.97
N GLU A 521 -26.71 -36.81 -9.07
CA GLU A 521 -27.81 -35.82 -9.12
C GLU A 521 -28.65 -35.75 -7.84
N LEU A 522 -28.22 -36.40 -6.74
CA LEU A 522 -28.91 -36.34 -5.43
C LEU A 522 -28.06 -35.81 -4.27
N ALA A 523 -26.88 -35.24 -4.53
CA ALA A 523 -26.02 -34.63 -3.50
C ALA A 523 -25.88 -33.10 -3.61
N ILE A 524 -26.50 -32.47 -4.62
CA ILE A 524 -26.45 -31.01 -4.83
C ILE A 524 -27.75 -30.31 -4.40
N ASN A 525 -28.80 -31.05 -4.02
CA ASN A 525 -30.10 -30.49 -3.66
C ASN A 525 -30.45 -30.58 -2.17
N ASP A 526 -29.47 -30.77 -1.28
CA ASP A 526 -29.69 -30.87 0.19
C ASP A 526 -28.74 -29.98 1.03
N MET A 527 -28.24 -28.88 0.46
CA MET A 527 -27.48 -27.85 1.22
C MET A 527 -28.05 -26.44 1.05
N ALA A 528 -29.27 -26.31 0.51
CA ALA A 528 -29.94 -25.03 0.31
C ALA A 528 -31.03 -24.72 1.36
N ASP A 529 -31.04 -25.39 2.52
CA ASP A 529 -32.15 -25.26 3.48
C ASP A 529 -31.76 -25.10 4.96
N ASP A 530 -30.51 -24.71 5.30
CA ASP A 530 -30.10 -24.71 6.72
C ASP A 530 -29.14 -23.59 7.16
N VAL A 531 -29.43 -22.30 6.85
CA VAL A 531 -29.06 -21.15 7.71
C VAL A 531 -30.06 -20.00 7.55
N PHE A 532 -31.32 -20.20 7.95
CA PHE A 532 -32.23 -19.09 8.27
C PHE A 532 -33.07 -19.49 9.49
N GLY A 533 -32.57 -19.15 10.67
CA GLY A 533 -33.32 -19.26 11.91
C GLY A 533 -32.42 -19.23 13.13
N GLU A 534 -32.36 -18.08 13.80
CA GLU A 534 -32.52 -17.90 15.26
C GLU A 534 -31.90 -16.57 15.70
N TRP A 535 -32.74 -15.52 15.79
CA TRP A 535 -32.66 -14.48 16.82
C TRP A 535 -34.07 -13.92 17.06
N LEU A 536 -34.73 -14.46 18.07
CA LEU A 536 -35.77 -13.79 18.87
C LEU A 536 -35.43 -14.02 20.35
#